data_AF-A0A742L0H2-F1
#
_entry.id   AF-A0A742L0H2-F1
#
_cell.length_a   1.000
_cell.length_b   1.000
_cell.length_c   1.000
_cell.angle_alpha   90.00
_cell.angle_beta   90.00
_cell.angle_gamma   90.00
#
_symmetry.space_group_name_H-M   'P 1'
#
loop_
_entity.id
_entity.type
_entity.pdbx_description
1 polymer ?
#
loop_
_entity_poly.entity_id
_entity_poly.type
_entity_poly.pdbx_seq_one_letter_code
_entity_poly.pdbx_strand_id
1 'polypeptide(L)'
;MARGMYVLCEIEDVLARVSHRKSVSDADAGALIAGDELIFSTSRMLRGFTRSGAEVVLISSRPESLEAPTKRWLKDFGIDYDWLHLVPYGVNFETHIKRTLAEHKSDLLIAALVHDPRLRSTLADYHQRPIIYEVSK
;
A
#
# COMPACT_ATOMS: atom_id res chain seq x y z
N MET A 1 18.32 7.56 -14.13
CA MET A 1 18.48 6.63 -12.99
C MET A 1 17.59 5.44 -13.28
N ALA A 2 18.06 4.22 -13.03
CA ALA A 2 17.42 3.00 -13.51
C ALA A 2 16.03 2.81 -12.86
N ARG A 3 14.97 3.29 -13.53
CA ARG A 3 13.57 2.93 -13.26
C ARG A 3 13.35 1.48 -13.70
N GLY A 4 12.54 0.74 -12.95
CA GLY A 4 12.23 -0.67 -13.26
C GLY A 4 12.40 -1.64 -12.10
N MET A 5 12.60 -1.17 -10.87
CA MET A 5 12.47 -1.99 -9.65
C MET A 5 11.52 -1.30 -8.69
N TYR A 6 10.64 -2.06 -8.03
CA TYR A 6 9.68 -1.49 -7.10
C TYR A 6 9.47 -2.36 -5.86
N VAL A 7 9.07 -1.70 -4.78
CA VAL A 7 8.53 -2.32 -3.57
C VAL A 7 7.04 -2.06 -3.50
N LEU A 8 6.26 -3.12 -3.29
CA LEU A 8 4.82 -3.00 -3.05
C LEU A 8 4.57 -2.88 -1.54
N CYS A 9 3.77 -1.92 -1.11
CA CYS A 9 3.41 -1.76 0.29
C CYS A 9 1.91 -1.62 0.44
N GLU A 10 1.29 -2.51 1.18
CA GLU A 10 -0.08 -2.34 1.63
C GLU A 10 -0.17 -1.17 2.62
N ILE A 11 -1.29 -0.43 2.60
CA ILE A 11 -1.50 0.64 3.56
C ILE A 11 -2.12 0.11 4.86
N GLU A 12 -3.26 -0.57 4.78
CA GLU A 12 -4.01 -1.05 5.94
C GLU A 12 -3.21 -2.06 6.78
N ASP A 13 -3.05 -1.78 8.07
CA ASP A 13 -2.35 -2.61 9.06
C ASP A 13 -0.87 -2.92 8.72
N VAL A 14 -0.30 -2.26 7.71
CA VAL A 14 1.11 -2.37 7.31
C VAL A 14 1.82 -1.03 7.42
N LEU A 15 1.35 -0.01 6.69
CA LEU A 15 1.86 1.36 6.81
C LEU A 15 1.05 2.19 7.82
N ALA A 16 -0.24 1.93 7.90
CA ALA A 16 -1.20 2.64 8.74
C ALA A 16 -1.91 1.65 9.67
N ARG A 17 -1.89 1.90 10.98
CA ARG A 17 -2.74 1.18 11.93
C ARG A 17 -4.15 1.75 11.85
N VAL A 18 -5.11 0.92 11.46
CA VAL A 18 -6.49 1.34 11.17
C VAL A 18 -7.49 1.00 12.27
N SER A 19 -6.99 0.63 13.47
CA SER A 19 -7.82 0.18 14.60
C SER A 19 -8.90 1.18 15.02
N HIS A 20 -8.61 2.48 14.94
CA HIS A 20 -9.55 3.55 15.31
C HIS A 20 -10.79 3.61 14.42
N ARG A 21 -10.72 3.08 13.19
CA ARG A 21 -11.83 3.15 12.23
C ARG A 21 -13.07 2.40 12.69
N LYS A 22 -12.89 1.39 13.56
CA LYS A 22 -14.01 0.63 14.17
C LYS A 22 -14.95 1.49 15.01
N SER A 23 -14.50 2.65 15.48
CA SER A 23 -15.27 3.57 16.32
C SER A 23 -15.75 4.84 15.59
N VAL A 24 -15.51 4.95 14.28
CA VAL A 24 -15.86 6.14 13.49
C VAL A 24 -16.99 5.78 12.52
N SER A 25 -17.96 6.68 12.36
CA SER A 25 -19.07 6.50 11.40
C SER A 25 -18.59 6.65 9.96
N ASP A 26 -19.09 5.79 9.07
CA ASP A 26 -18.80 5.82 7.63
C ASP A 26 -19.22 7.12 6.93
N ALA A 27 -20.05 7.96 7.58
CA ALA A 27 -20.49 9.24 7.07
C ALA A 27 -19.33 10.26 6.91
N ASP A 28 -18.25 10.14 7.68
CA ASP A 28 -17.08 11.01 7.62
C ASP A 28 -15.84 10.27 7.10
N ALA A 29 -15.88 10.00 5.80
CA ALA A 29 -14.84 9.27 5.08
C ALA A 29 -13.42 9.90 5.24
N GLY A 30 -13.34 11.23 5.42
CA GLY A 30 -12.09 11.94 5.71
C GLY A 30 -11.58 11.75 7.15
N ALA A 31 -12.48 11.66 8.14
CA ALA A 31 -12.10 11.44 9.54
C ALA A 31 -11.53 10.03 9.76
N LEU A 32 -12.04 9.04 9.01
CA LEU A 32 -11.54 7.66 9.01
C LEU A 32 -10.07 7.54 8.62
N ILE A 33 -9.56 8.43 7.77
CA ILE A 33 -8.17 8.39 7.33
C ILE A 33 -7.28 9.27 8.21
N ALA A 34 -7.80 10.41 8.66
CA ALA A 34 -7.03 11.34 9.50
C ALA A 34 -6.60 10.72 10.84
N GLY A 35 -7.39 9.81 11.40
CA GLY A 35 -7.06 9.12 12.65
C GLY A 35 -6.12 7.93 12.52
N ASP A 36 -5.71 7.55 11.30
CA ASP A 36 -4.79 6.43 11.09
C ASP A 36 -3.42 6.75 11.72
N GLU A 37 -2.88 5.82 12.49
CA GLU A 37 -1.56 5.99 13.09
C GLU A 37 -0.49 5.40 12.16
N LEU A 38 0.61 6.14 11.97
CA LEU A 38 1.74 5.63 11.18
C LEU A 38 2.46 4.49 11.90
N ILE A 39 2.70 3.40 11.18
CA ILE A 39 3.61 2.34 11.61
C ILE A 39 5.05 2.75 11.23
N PHE A 40 5.78 3.29 12.21
CA PHE A 40 7.10 3.89 11.99
C PHE A 40 8.15 2.93 11.40
N SER A 41 8.13 1.66 11.78
CA SER A 41 9.07 0.64 11.24
C SER A 41 8.90 0.48 9.73
N THR A 42 7.67 0.31 9.26
CA THR A 42 7.33 0.22 7.83
C THR A 42 7.76 1.49 7.09
N SER A 43 7.43 2.67 7.61
CA SER A 43 7.89 3.95 7.03
C SER A 43 9.41 4.02 6.87
N ARG A 44 10.17 3.56 7.87
CA ARG A 44 11.64 3.52 7.82
C ARG A 44 12.15 2.51 6.80
N MET A 45 11.49 1.36 6.64
CA MET A 45 11.83 0.38 5.60
C MET A 45 11.61 0.95 4.20
N LEU A 46 10.50 1.63 3.94
CA LEU A 46 10.23 2.30 2.65
C LEU A 46 11.29 3.36 2.33
N ARG A 47 11.73 4.13 3.33
CA ARG A 47 12.87 5.06 3.17
C ARG A 47 14.19 4.34 2.84
N GLY A 48 14.37 3.11 3.29
CA GLY A 48 15.50 2.27 2.89
C GLY A 48 15.43 1.88 1.42
N PHE A 49 14.28 1.39 0.96
CA PHE A 49 14.06 0.98 -0.44
C PHE A 49 14.23 2.15 -1.42
N THR A 50 13.64 3.30 -1.12
CA THR A 50 13.79 4.52 -1.94
C THR A 50 15.25 4.96 -2.07
N ARG A 51 16.04 4.90 -0.98
CA ARG A 51 17.48 5.19 -1.01
C ARG A 51 18.29 4.21 -1.85
N SER A 52 17.83 2.97 -2.01
CA SER A 52 18.42 2.01 -2.96
C SER A 52 17.96 2.20 -4.41
N GLY A 53 17.09 3.17 -4.68
CA GLY A 53 16.58 3.49 -6.01
C GLY A 53 15.35 2.68 -6.43
N ALA A 54 14.69 1.98 -5.51
CA ALA A 54 13.43 1.30 -5.79
C ALA A 54 12.25 2.28 -5.71
N GLU A 55 11.29 2.14 -6.62
CA GLU A 55 10.04 2.88 -6.60
C GLU A 55 9.10 2.30 -5.53
N VAL A 56 8.39 3.15 -4.79
CA VAL A 56 7.42 2.73 -3.78
C VAL A 56 6.02 2.77 -4.38
N VAL A 57 5.41 1.58 -4.47
CA VAL A 57 4.04 1.38 -4.95
C VAL A 57 3.16 1.08 -3.75
N LEU A 58 2.26 1.99 -3.43
CA LEU A 58 1.28 1.81 -2.36
C LEU A 58 0.00 1.18 -2.91
N ILE A 59 -0.50 0.15 -2.24
CA ILE A 59 -1.80 -0.47 -2.55
C ILE A 59 -2.70 -0.42 -1.31
N SER A 60 -3.97 -0.11 -1.53
CA SER A 60 -4.94 -0.02 -0.45
C SER A 60 -6.29 -0.58 -0.87
N SER A 61 -7.03 -1.08 0.11
CA SER A 61 -8.43 -1.51 -0.05
C SER A 61 -9.42 -0.34 0.01
N ARG A 62 -8.96 0.89 0.27
CA ARG A 62 -9.79 2.11 0.27
C ARG A 62 -10.37 2.36 -1.12
N PRO A 63 -11.62 2.84 -1.22
CA PRO A 63 -12.18 3.31 -2.48
C PRO A 63 -11.43 4.55 -2.99
N GLU A 64 -11.42 4.74 -4.31
CA GLU A 64 -10.79 5.90 -4.98
C GLU A 64 -11.36 7.25 -4.51
N SER A 65 -12.60 7.29 -4.02
CA SER A 65 -13.21 8.49 -3.43
C SER A 65 -12.43 9.02 -2.21
N LEU A 66 -11.57 8.19 -1.61
CA LEU A 66 -10.67 8.54 -0.50
C LEU A 66 -9.26 8.93 -0.94
N GLU A 67 -9.03 9.21 -2.22
CA GLU A 67 -7.71 9.58 -2.73
C GLU A 67 -7.18 10.86 -2.07
N ALA A 68 -7.96 11.94 -2.09
CA ALA A 68 -7.56 13.22 -1.50
C ALA A 68 -7.19 13.11 0.00
N PRO A 69 -8.03 12.53 0.88
CA PRO A 69 -7.65 12.36 2.29
C PRO A 69 -6.46 11.39 2.48
N THR A 70 -6.33 10.35 1.65
CA THR A 70 -5.17 9.43 1.72
C THR A 70 -3.87 10.14 1.34
N LYS A 71 -3.86 10.92 0.25
CA LYS A 71 -2.70 11.72 -0.15
C LYS A 71 -2.32 12.75 0.90
N ARG A 72 -3.31 13.37 1.55
CA ARG A 72 -3.07 14.30 2.65
C ARG A 72 -2.40 13.61 3.83
N TRP A 73 -2.93 12.46 4.27
CA TRP A 73 -2.33 11.69 5.35
C TRP A 73 -0.90 11.26 5.04
N LEU A 74 -0.63 10.75 3.83
CA LEU A 74 0.73 10.38 3.39
C LEU A 74 1.70 11.58 3.45
N LYS A 75 1.23 12.75 3.01
CA LYS A 75 1.99 13.99 3.06
C LYS A 75 2.27 14.45 4.50
N ASP A 76 1.25 14.43 5.37
CA ASP A 76 1.36 14.87 6.76
C ASP A 76 2.38 14.02 7.55
N PHE A 77 2.49 12.73 7.20
CA PHE A 77 3.50 11.83 7.77
C PHE A 77 4.84 11.79 7.00
N GLY A 78 4.99 12.57 5.93
CA GLY A 78 6.22 12.63 5.13
C GLY A 78 6.60 11.27 4.53
N ILE A 79 5.61 10.61 3.93
CA ILE A 79 5.78 9.35 3.19
C ILE A 79 5.90 9.67 1.70
N ASP A 80 7.09 9.41 1.15
CA ASP A 80 7.35 9.50 -0.28
C ASP A 80 6.90 8.21 -0.97
N TYR A 81 6.23 8.34 -2.11
CA TYR A 81 5.77 7.23 -2.93
C TYR A 81 5.71 7.64 -4.41
N ASP A 82 5.79 6.65 -5.30
CA ASP A 82 5.76 6.84 -6.75
C ASP A 82 4.35 6.54 -7.30
N TRP A 83 3.67 5.55 -6.73
CA TRP A 83 2.33 5.12 -7.15
C TRP A 83 1.40 4.89 -5.95
N LEU A 84 0.14 5.25 -6.10
CA LEU A 84 -0.92 5.01 -5.12
C LEU A 84 -2.12 4.37 -5.81
N HIS A 85 -2.37 3.10 -5.50
CA HIS A 85 -3.44 2.29 -6.07
C HIS A 85 -4.58 2.11 -5.08
N LEU A 86 -5.68 2.84 -5.31
CA LEU A 86 -6.93 2.73 -4.57
C LEU A 86 -7.98 1.95 -5.38
N VAL A 87 -8.94 1.33 -4.70
CA VAL A 87 -9.95 0.48 -5.32
C VAL A 87 -10.94 1.32 -6.13
N PRO A 88 -11.08 1.10 -7.45
CA PRO A 88 -12.08 1.80 -8.25
C PRO A 88 -13.52 1.43 -7.85
N TYR A 89 -14.48 2.29 -8.13
CA TYR A 89 -15.89 1.99 -7.84
C TYR A 89 -16.35 0.66 -8.48
N GLY A 90 -17.03 -0.18 -7.69
CA GLY A 90 -17.57 -1.47 -8.14
C GLY A 90 -16.53 -2.58 -8.37
N VAL A 91 -15.25 -2.33 -8.07
CA VAL A 91 -14.17 -3.32 -8.19
C VAL A 91 -13.89 -3.95 -6.83
N ASN A 92 -13.74 -5.28 -6.78
CA ASN A 92 -13.33 -5.96 -5.55
C ASN A 92 -11.81 -5.94 -5.38
N PHE A 93 -11.33 -6.15 -4.16
CA PHE A 93 -9.90 -6.02 -3.85
C PHE A 93 -9.02 -7.04 -4.59
N GLU A 94 -9.49 -8.26 -4.84
CA GLU A 94 -8.73 -9.26 -5.61
C GLU A 94 -8.50 -8.83 -7.07
N THR A 95 -9.51 -8.24 -7.70
CA THR A 95 -9.39 -7.68 -9.04
C THR A 95 -8.45 -6.47 -9.03
N HIS A 96 -8.53 -5.64 -7.99
CA HIS A 96 -7.64 -4.50 -7.78
C HIS A 96 -6.17 -4.91 -7.68
N ILE A 97 -5.86 -5.96 -6.90
CA ILE A 97 -4.51 -6.54 -6.78
C ILE A 97 -3.99 -6.97 -8.16
N LYS A 98 -4.79 -7.74 -8.92
CA LYS A 98 -4.38 -8.25 -10.24
C LYS A 98 -4.10 -7.11 -11.23
N ARG A 99 -4.94 -6.06 -11.22
CA ARG A 99 -4.75 -4.87 -12.06
C ARG A 99 -3.47 -4.14 -11.69
N THR A 100 -3.27 -3.87 -10.41
CA THR A 100 -2.05 -3.22 -9.89
C THR A 100 -0.79 -3.96 -10.34
N LEU A 101 -0.73 -5.29 -10.18
CA LEU A 101 0.42 -6.08 -10.61
C LEU A 101 0.60 -6.09 -12.13
N ALA A 102 -0.49 -6.08 -12.90
CA ALA A 102 -0.43 -6.03 -14.37
C ALA A 102 0.10 -4.69 -14.89
N GLU A 103 -0.21 -3.57 -14.21
CA GLU A 103 0.30 -2.24 -14.54
C GLU A 103 1.83 -2.15 -14.36
N HIS A 104 2.38 -2.88 -13.38
CA HIS A 104 3.81 -2.96 -13.10
C HIS A 104 4.52 -4.19 -13.69
N LYS A 105 3.91 -4.88 -14.67
CA LYS A 105 4.45 -6.13 -15.24
C LYS A 105 5.85 -5.99 -15.87
N SER A 106 6.22 -4.78 -16.28
CA SER A 106 7.52 -4.47 -16.89
C SER A 106 8.57 -4.08 -15.86
N ASP A 107 8.16 -3.87 -14.61
CA ASP A 107 9.02 -3.54 -13.49
C ASP A 107 9.32 -4.80 -12.68
N LEU A 108 10.46 -4.80 -11.99
CA LEU A 108 10.90 -5.87 -11.11
C LEU A 108 10.40 -5.62 -9.68
N LEU A 109 9.45 -6.42 -9.23
CA LEU A 109 9.00 -6.45 -7.83
C LEU A 109 10.07 -7.14 -6.99
N ILE A 110 10.81 -6.36 -6.19
CA ILE A 110 11.89 -6.89 -5.35
C ILE A 110 11.42 -7.30 -3.95
N ALA A 111 10.40 -6.63 -3.43
CA ALA A 111 9.87 -6.86 -2.10
C ALA A 111 8.41 -6.42 -1.99
N ALA A 112 7.68 -7.04 -1.06
CA ALA A 112 6.32 -6.65 -0.71
C ALA A 112 6.13 -6.63 0.81
N LEU A 113 5.50 -5.57 1.33
CA LEU A 113 5.09 -5.45 2.73
C LEU A 113 3.57 -5.61 2.80
N VAL A 114 3.09 -6.66 3.45
CA VAL A 114 1.68 -7.11 3.34
C VAL A 114 1.10 -7.60 4.66
N HIS A 115 -0.21 -7.43 4.80
CA HIS A 115 -1.04 -8.00 5.86
C HIS A 115 -2.19 -8.84 5.28
N ASP A 116 -2.83 -8.39 4.19
CA ASP A 116 -4.01 -9.06 3.64
C ASP A 116 -3.66 -10.44 3.06
N PRO A 117 -4.32 -11.53 3.52
CA PRO A 117 -4.04 -12.89 3.05
C PRO A 117 -4.21 -13.08 1.54
N ARG A 118 -5.10 -12.32 0.88
CA ARG A 118 -5.37 -12.43 -0.56
C ARG A 118 -4.22 -11.85 -1.37
N LEU A 119 -3.68 -10.70 -0.94
CA LEU A 119 -2.49 -10.11 -1.53
C LEU A 119 -1.28 -11.01 -1.31
N ARG A 120 -1.08 -11.49 -0.08
CA ARG A 120 -0.01 -12.44 0.27
C ARG A 120 -0.06 -13.70 -0.60
N SER A 121 -1.23 -14.32 -0.74
CA SER A 121 -1.45 -15.50 -1.58
C SER A 121 -1.10 -15.23 -3.04
N THR A 122 -1.56 -14.09 -3.58
CA THR A 122 -1.26 -13.69 -4.96
C THR A 122 0.24 -13.50 -5.20
N LEU A 123 0.96 -12.97 -4.21
CA LEU A 123 2.40 -12.70 -4.30
C LEU A 123 3.26 -13.95 -4.10
N ALA A 124 2.79 -14.92 -3.30
CA ALA A 124 3.51 -16.17 -3.05
C ALA A 124 3.74 -16.97 -4.34
N ASP A 125 2.78 -16.94 -5.26
CA ASP A 125 2.85 -17.60 -6.56
C ASP A 125 3.36 -16.68 -7.68
N TYR A 126 3.81 -15.46 -7.35
CA TYR A 126 4.21 -14.48 -8.36
C TYR A 126 5.56 -14.84 -9.00
N HIS A 127 5.62 -14.76 -10.33
CA HIS A 127 6.77 -15.23 -11.12
C HIS A 127 8.12 -14.62 -10.73
N GLN A 128 8.14 -13.37 -10.26
CA GLN A 128 9.36 -12.67 -9.84
C GLN A 128 9.85 -13.06 -8.44
N ARG A 129 9.04 -13.80 -7.66
CA ARG A 129 9.37 -14.30 -6.31
C ARG A 129 9.93 -13.22 -5.37
N PRO A 130 9.18 -12.14 -5.11
CA PRO A 130 9.67 -11.07 -4.24
C PRO A 130 9.86 -11.53 -2.79
N ILE A 131 10.69 -10.80 -2.05
CA ILE A 131 10.77 -10.99 -0.59
C ILE A 131 9.47 -10.48 0.03
N ILE A 132 8.73 -11.35 0.73
CA ILE A 132 7.48 -11.00 1.38
C ILE A 132 7.74 -10.73 2.87
N TYR A 133 7.52 -9.48 3.30
CA TYR A 133 7.49 -9.08 4.69
C TYR A 133 6.04 -9.08 5.18
N GLU A 134 5.68 -10.11 5.92
CA GLU A 134 4.34 -10.24 6.51
C GLU A 134 4.26 -9.48 7.84
N VAL A 135 3.29 -8.58 7.97
CA VAL A 135 3.04 -7.83 9.20
C VAL A 135 1.89 -8.50 9.95
N SER A 136 2.20 -9.03 11.13
CA SER A 136 1.21 -9.57 12.06
C SER A 136 0.61 -8.47 12.93
N LYS A 137 -0.68 -8.63 13.27
CA LYS A 137 -1.39 -7.78 14.25
C LYS A 137 -0.94 -8.00 15.68
#